data_AF-A0A2V9QPH8-F1
#
_entry.id   AF-A0A2V9QPH8-F1
#
_cell.length_a   1.000
_cell.length_b   1.000
_cell.length_c   1.000
_cell.angle_alpha   90.00
_cell.angle_beta   90.00
_cell.angle_gamma   90.00
#
_symmetry.space_group_name_H-M   'P 1'
#
loop_
_entity.id
_entity.type
_entity.pdbx_description
1 polymer ?
#
loop_
_entity_poly.entity_id
_entity_poly.type
_entity_poly.pdbx_seq_one_letter_code
_entity_poly.pdbx_strand_id
1 'polypeptide(L)'
;MHLSLMIWPIVALLAFFGFRVLTGNGVIAQAIRTARAMNTAMAAYRIGDYDTALQKAEGLKGTSTTAEYCFFRGSILHHLGRFDEAEASLRQGLPLEEDPRQKALVYNSLASVLMDQRRFPEAIAFFENAGRAWPGRGSNQSGIAEVWLRQGRELPEALEHARQAVDIDRRATGMKKEALDSRLGEDLVIMAWAVAANSGDVREVESLLSEAFPLCGTKTRPVLAQIHYHAGKAYEALRITQKTREHFRQAIEADPKGNFARLVRGAL
;
A
#
# COMPACT_ATOMS: atom_id res chain seq x y z
N MET A 1 52.24 24.28 -38.41
CA MET A 1 51.23 24.45 -37.33
C MET A 1 49.87 24.67 -37.97
N HIS A 2 49.16 23.59 -38.34
CA HIS A 2 47.83 23.61 -38.94
C HIS A 2 46.88 22.79 -38.06
N LEU A 3 46.19 23.44 -37.13
CA LEU A 3 45.08 22.88 -36.36
C LEU A 3 44.07 24.01 -36.12
N SER A 4 43.26 24.34 -37.12
CA SER A 4 42.17 25.33 -36.96
C SER A 4 41.02 25.17 -37.98
N LEU A 5 41.22 24.48 -39.11
CA LEU A 5 40.25 24.51 -40.21
C LEU A 5 39.34 23.27 -40.36
N MET A 6 39.35 22.32 -39.42
CA MET A 6 38.59 21.05 -39.56
C MET A 6 37.44 20.86 -38.55
N ILE A 7 37.00 21.92 -37.86
CA ILE A 7 35.89 21.83 -36.88
C ILE A 7 34.60 22.49 -37.40
N TRP A 8 34.71 23.49 -38.28
CA TRP A 8 33.57 24.25 -38.78
C TRP A 8 32.61 23.50 -39.75
N PRO A 9 33.03 22.51 -40.57
CA PRO A 9 32.09 21.80 -41.45
C PRO A 9 31.13 20.86 -40.68
N ILE A 10 31.58 20.33 -39.53
CA ILE A 10 30.80 19.40 -38.69
C ILE A 10 29.74 20.17 -37.89
N VAL A 11 30.07 21.38 -37.42
CA VAL A 11 29.13 22.27 -36.72
C VAL A 11 28.04 22.78 -37.68
N ALA A 12 28.38 23.04 -38.95
CA ALA A 12 27.41 23.43 -39.98
C ALA A 12 26.44 22.30 -40.36
N LEU A 13 26.90 21.05 -40.36
CA LEU A 13 26.05 19.87 -40.66
C LEU A 13 25.02 19.58 -39.55
N LEU A 14 25.36 19.91 -38.29
CA LEU A 14 24.45 19.82 -37.14
C LEU A 14 23.42 20.95 -37.10
N ALA A 15 23.71 22.11 -37.71
CA ALA A 15 22.78 23.24 -37.81
C ALA A 15 21.78 23.11 -38.98
N PHE A 16 22.17 22.46 -40.08
CA PHE A 16 21.34 22.37 -41.29
C PHE A 16 20.24 21.28 -41.22
N PHE A 17 20.41 20.25 -40.38
CA PHE A 17 19.46 19.14 -40.24
C PHE A 17 18.41 19.31 -39.14
N GLY A 18 18.25 20.50 -38.56
CA GLY A 18 17.09 20.85 -37.73
C GLY A 18 16.76 19.85 -36.60
N PHE A 19 17.74 19.08 -36.12
CA PHE A 19 17.50 18.11 -35.07
C PHE A 19 17.58 18.85 -33.74
N ARG A 20 16.40 19.29 -33.29
CA ARG A 20 16.16 19.68 -31.90
C ARG A 20 16.69 18.57 -30.99
N VAL A 21 17.91 18.72 -30.46
CA VAL A 21 18.37 18.04 -29.24
C VAL A 21 17.62 18.69 -28.06
N LEU A 22 16.31 18.48 -28.01
CA LEU A 22 15.42 19.00 -26.97
C LEU A 22 14.70 17.87 -26.19
N THR A 23 15.04 16.59 -26.39
CA THR A 23 14.22 15.48 -25.87
C THR A 23 14.97 14.35 -25.13
N GLY A 24 16.24 14.54 -24.75
CA GLY A 24 16.97 13.58 -23.88
C GLY A 24 17.14 14.07 -22.44
N ASN A 25 17.82 15.21 -22.29
CA ASN A 25 18.24 15.71 -20.97
C ASN A 25 17.08 16.24 -20.12
N GLY A 26 16.05 16.84 -20.75
CA GLY A 26 14.87 17.35 -20.04
C GLY A 26 13.99 16.23 -19.47
N VAL A 27 13.82 15.15 -20.22
CA VAL A 27 13.03 13.97 -19.81
C VAL A 27 13.73 13.21 -18.69
N ILE A 28 15.05 12.98 -18.82
CA ILE A 28 15.84 12.33 -17.77
C ILE A 28 15.88 13.19 -16.50
N ALA A 29 16.10 14.51 -16.62
CA ALA A 29 16.07 15.40 -15.47
C ALA A 29 14.69 15.46 -14.79
N GLN A 30 13.60 15.40 -15.57
CA GLN A 30 12.24 15.33 -15.03
C GLN A 30 11.98 13.99 -14.34
N ALA A 31 12.42 12.87 -14.91
CA ALA A 31 12.32 11.55 -14.30
C ALA A 31 13.08 11.47 -12.97
N ILE A 32 14.31 12.00 -12.92
CA ILE A 32 15.12 12.07 -11.69
C ILE A 32 14.43 12.95 -10.64
N ARG A 33 13.89 14.13 -11.02
CA ARG A 33 13.14 15.00 -10.10
C ARG A 33 11.92 14.29 -9.52
N THR A 34 11.16 13.61 -10.37
CA THR A 34 9.95 12.87 -9.99
C THR A 34 10.30 11.73 -9.03
N ALA A 35 11.30 10.90 -9.37
CA ALA A 35 11.78 9.83 -8.51
C ALA A 35 12.29 10.34 -7.14
N ARG A 36 13.00 11.46 -7.12
CA ARG A 36 13.47 12.08 -5.86
C ARG A 36 12.30 12.56 -5.02
N ALA A 37 11.33 13.25 -5.61
CA ALA A 37 10.17 13.76 -4.90
C ALA A 37 9.30 12.61 -4.36
N MET A 38 9.09 11.53 -5.14
CA MET A 38 8.44 10.30 -4.69
C MET A 38 9.17 9.68 -3.49
N ASN A 39 10.50 9.55 -3.57
CA ASN A 39 11.29 9.03 -2.46
C ASN A 39 11.16 9.85 -1.18
N THR A 40 11.10 11.19 -1.30
CA THR A 40 10.90 12.06 -0.12
C THR A 40 9.49 11.95 0.46
N ALA A 41 8.46 11.87 -0.38
CA ALA A 41 7.08 11.67 0.06
C ALA A 41 6.94 10.31 0.78
N MET A 42 7.50 9.25 0.20
CA MET A 42 7.50 7.91 0.81
C MET A 42 8.30 7.88 2.12
N ALA A 43 9.42 8.60 2.22
CA ALA A 43 10.18 8.64 3.46
C ALA A 43 9.36 9.23 4.61
N ALA A 44 8.65 10.34 4.36
CA ALA A 44 7.73 10.94 5.33
C ALA A 44 6.55 10.01 5.66
N TYR A 45 5.95 9.38 4.64
CA TYR A 45 4.87 8.40 4.81
C TYR A 45 5.28 7.23 5.72
N ARG A 46 6.48 6.66 5.49
CA ARG A 46 6.98 5.50 6.24
C ARG A 46 7.15 5.78 7.74
N ILE A 47 7.38 7.03 8.12
CA ILE A 47 7.52 7.47 9.52
C ILE A 47 6.23 8.08 10.08
N GLY A 48 5.10 7.95 9.39
CA GLY A 48 3.80 8.46 9.82
C GLY A 48 3.66 9.98 9.75
N ASP A 49 4.57 10.69 9.07
CA ASP A 49 4.46 12.13 8.83
C ASP A 49 3.66 12.38 7.54
N TYR A 50 2.36 12.12 7.63
CA TYR A 50 1.44 12.20 6.49
C TYR A 50 1.23 13.62 5.97
N ASP A 51 1.38 14.63 6.82
CA ASP A 51 1.26 16.04 6.43
C ASP A 51 2.42 16.43 5.50
N THR A 52 3.66 16.13 5.90
CA THR A 52 4.83 16.32 5.04
C THR A 52 4.75 15.44 3.80
N ALA A 53 4.33 14.17 3.95
CA ALA A 53 4.18 13.27 2.81
C ALA A 53 3.20 13.86 1.77
N LEU A 54 2.05 14.39 2.22
CA LEU A 54 1.06 15.01 1.35
C LEU A 54 1.63 16.25 0.69
N GLN A 55 2.30 17.13 1.44
CA GLN A 55 2.94 18.32 0.87
C GLN A 55 3.94 17.96 -0.24
N LYS A 56 4.76 16.92 -0.03
CA LYS A 56 5.71 16.44 -1.05
C LYS A 56 5.00 15.80 -2.25
N ALA A 57 3.92 15.06 -2.01
CA ALA A 57 3.11 14.49 -3.08
C ALA A 57 2.41 15.58 -3.92
N GLU A 58 1.87 16.64 -3.32
CA GLU A 58 1.28 17.78 -4.05
C GLU A 58 2.31 18.47 -4.96
N GLY A 59 3.59 18.48 -4.57
CA GLY A 59 4.69 18.94 -5.42
C GLY A 59 4.96 18.08 -6.66
N LEU A 60 4.49 16.83 -6.70
CA LEU A 60 4.60 15.94 -7.86
C LEU A 60 3.62 16.29 -8.97
N LYS A 61 2.49 16.95 -8.65
CA LYS A 61 1.42 17.25 -9.60
C LYS A 61 1.93 18.04 -10.82
N GLY A 62 2.94 18.89 -10.63
CA GLY A 62 3.56 19.67 -11.71
C GLY A 62 2.52 20.32 -12.63
N THR A 63 2.72 20.17 -13.94
CA THR A 63 1.79 20.65 -14.99
C THR A 63 0.81 19.58 -15.49
N SER A 64 1.01 18.29 -15.15
CA SER A 64 0.09 17.21 -15.56
C SER A 64 -0.09 16.19 -14.44
N THR A 65 -1.33 15.76 -14.26
CA THR A 65 -1.67 14.69 -13.30
C THR A 65 -1.17 13.34 -13.82
N THR A 66 -0.41 12.60 -13.01
CA THR A 66 0.10 11.25 -13.33
C THR A 66 -0.52 10.18 -12.43
N ALA A 67 -0.45 8.91 -12.85
CA ALA A 67 -0.92 7.78 -12.05
C ALA A 67 -0.23 7.71 -10.68
N GLU A 68 1.10 7.92 -10.65
CA GLU A 68 1.90 7.84 -9.42
C GLU A 68 1.52 8.95 -8.44
N TYR A 69 1.36 10.19 -8.93
CA TYR A 69 0.89 11.30 -8.09
C TYR A 69 -0.46 10.96 -7.45
N CYS A 70 -1.42 10.51 -8.27
CA CYS A 70 -2.74 10.14 -7.82
C CYS A 70 -2.71 9.01 -6.78
N PHE A 71 -1.88 7.99 -6.99
CA PHE A 71 -1.69 6.85 -6.08
C PHE A 71 -1.10 7.28 -4.73
N PHE A 72 -0.01 8.06 -4.73
CA PHE A 72 0.61 8.51 -3.49
C PHE A 72 -0.32 9.45 -2.72
N ARG A 73 -0.89 10.46 -3.40
CA ARG A 73 -1.85 11.37 -2.78
C ARG A 73 -3.02 10.61 -2.16
N GLY A 74 -3.61 9.66 -2.89
CA GLY A 74 -4.69 8.82 -2.40
C GLY A 74 -4.33 8.01 -1.15
N SER A 75 -3.19 7.33 -1.19
CA SER A 75 -2.70 6.49 -0.08
C SER A 75 -2.40 7.32 1.18
N ILE A 76 -1.84 8.53 1.03
CA ILE A 76 -1.56 9.43 2.14
C ILE A 76 -2.86 9.99 2.74
N LEU A 77 -3.80 10.41 1.88
CA LEU A 77 -5.10 10.93 2.32
C LEU A 77 -5.94 9.87 3.05
N HIS A 78 -5.82 8.61 2.63
CA HIS A 78 -6.44 7.48 3.32
C HIS A 78 -5.96 7.37 4.77
N HIS A 79 -4.65 7.47 5.01
CA HIS A 79 -4.08 7.45 6.36
C HIS A 79 -4.50 8.67 7.18
N LEU A 80 -4.61 9.85 6.57
CA LEU A 80 -5.16 11.07 7.18
C LEU A 80 -6.67 11.02 7.45
N GLY A 81 -7.39 10.05 6.89
CA GLY A 81 -8.85 9.93 7.05
C GLY A 81 -9.68 10.80 6.13
N ARG A 82 -9.05 11.40 5.12
CA ARG A 82 -9.69 12.23 4.10
C ARG A 82 -10.18 11.31 2.97
N PHE A 83 -11.14 10.44 3.29
CA PHE A 83 -11.53 9.31 2.44
C PHE A 83 -12.08 9.74 1.08
N ASP A 84 -12.93 10.76 1.03
CA ASP A 84 -13.52 11.23 -0.23
C ASP A 84 -12.46 11.78 -1.19
N GLU A 85 -11.48 12.51 -0.66
CA GLU A 85 -10.36 13.00 -1.45
C GLU A 85 -9.39 11.89 -1.86
N ALA A 86 -9.23 10.87 -1.02
CA ALA A 86 -8.44 9.69 -1.32
C ALA A 86 -9.05 8.90 -2.48
N GLU A 87 -10.36 8.62 -2.42
CA GLU A 87 -11.11 7.97 -3.49
C GLU A 87 -11.03 8.77 -4.79
N ALA A 88 -11.30 10.08 -4.74
CA ALA A 88 -11.26 10.94 -5.92
C ALA A 88 -9.88 10.90 -6.60
N SER A 89 -8.80 10.97 -5.81
CA SER A 89 -7.42 10.88 -6.30
C SER A 89 -7.13 9.53 -6.97
N LEU A 90 -7.49 8.42 -6.30
CA LEU A 90 -7.23 7.07 -6.83
C LEU A 90 -8.04 6.80 -8.10
N ARG A 91 -9.31 7.21 -8.16
CA ARG A 91 -10.14 7.09 -9.36
C ARG A 91 -9.62 7.92 -10.53
N GLN A 92 -9.05 9.10 -10.26
CA GLN A 92 -8.41 9.92 -11.29
C GLN A 92 -7.14 9.26 -11.84
N GLY A 93 -6.34 8.59 -10.99
CA GLY A 93 -5.11 7.91 -11.39
C GLY A 93 -5.30 6.58 -12.12
N LEU A 94 -6.34 5.83 -11.76
CA LEU A 94 -6.60 4.48 -12.28
C LEU A 94 -6.62 4.36 -13.82
N PRO A 95 -7.27 5.25 -14.60
CA PRO A 95 -7.24 5.17 -16.06
C PRO A 95 -5.89 5.56 -16.67
N LEU A 96 -5.02 6.24 -15.90
CA LEU A 96 -3.67 6.64 -16.34
C LEU A 96 -2.64 5.52 -16.12
N GLU A 97 -2.98 4.49 -15.36
CA GLU A 97 -2.07 3.38 -15.05
C GLU A 97 -2.20 2.26 -16.09
N GLU A 98 -1.09 1.98 -16.76
CA GLU A 98 -0.96 0.98 -17.81
C GLU A 98 -0.32 -0.32 -17.31
N ASP A 99 0.54 -0.25 -16.27
CA ASP A 99 1.17 -1.45 -15.72
C ASP A 99 0.17 -2.26 -14.89
N PRO A 100 -0.07 -3.55 -15.20
CA PRO A 100 -1.07 -4.34 -14.49
C PRO A 100 -0.80 -4.48 -12.98
N ARG A 101 0.48 -4.52 -12.56
CA ARG A 101 0.83 -4.68 -11.16
C ARG A 101 0.60 -3.38 -10.39
N GLN A 102 0.97 -2.24 -10.95
CA GLN A 102 0.65 -0.94 -10.38
C GLN A 102 -0.86 -0.70 -10.33
N LYS A 103 -1.59 -1.09 -11.38
CA LYS A 103 -3.05 -1.03 -11.41
C LYS A 103 -3.68 -1.86 -10.30
N ALA A 104 -3.14 -3.05 -10.02
CA ALA A 104 -3.56 -3.87 -8.88
C ALA A 104 -3.32 -3.16 -7.53
N LEU A 105 -2.21 -2.43 -7.37
CA LEU A 105 -1.97 -1.62 -6.16
C LEU A 105 -2.98 -0.48 -6.01
N VAL A 106 -3.32 0.21 -7.12
CA VAL A 106 -4.36 1.25 -7.10
C VAL A 106 -5.73 0.67 -6.75
N TYR A 107 -6.10 -0.49 -7.31
CA TYR A 107 -7.34 -1.19 -6.97
C TYR A 107 -7.40 -1.57 -5.49
N ASN A 108 -6.32 -2.13 -4.93
CA ASN A 108 -6.23 -2.44 -3.50
C ASN A 108 -6.38 -1.19 -2.63
N SER A 109 -5.67 -0.09 -2.94
CA SER A 109 -5.80 1.16 -2.18
C SER A 109 -7.22 1.71 -2.22
N LEU A 110 -7.87 1.66 -3.38
CA LEU A 110 -9.26 2.12 -3.53
C LEU A 110 -10.23 1.22 -2.73
N ALA A 111 -10.02 -0.11 -2.77
CA ALA A 111 -10.79 -1.05 -1.97
C ALA A 111 -10.65 -0.79 -0.46
N SER A 112 -9.43 -0.50 0.03
CA SER A 112 -9.19 -0.15 1.43
C SER A 112 -9.88 1.15 1.85
N VAL A 113 -9.89 2.17 0.99
CA VAL A 113 -10.64 3.41 1.24
C VAL A 113 -12.15 3.13 1.33
N LEU A 114 -12.70 2.36 0.39
CA LEU A 114 -14.11 2.00 0.36
C LEU A 114 -14.51 1.14 1.56
N MET A 115 -13.64 0.23 1.98
CA MET A 115 -13.82 -0.58 3.18
C MET A 115 -13.89 0.30 4.44
N ASP A 116 -13.02 1.31 4.57
CA ASP A 116 -13.05 2.25 5.69
C ASP A 116 -14.28 3.19 5.65
N GLN A 117 -14.82 3.46 4.46
CA GLN A 117 -16.14 4.11 4.28
C GLN A 117 -17.33 3.16 4.50
N ARG A 118 -17.08 1.88 4.85
CA ARG A 118 -18.09 0.81 5.00
C ARG A 118 -18.89 0.47 3.72
N ARG A 119 -18.36 0.81 2.55
CA ARG A 119 -18.91 0.44 1.22
C ARG A 119 -18.42 -0.95 0.81
N PHE A 120 -18.78 -1.95 1.61
CA PHE A 120 -18.22 -3.31 1.52
C PHE A 120 -18.39 -4.01 0.16
N PRO A 121 -19.57 -3.96 -0.50
CA PRO A 121 -19.73 -4.62 -1.81
C PRO A 121 -18.79 -4.03 -2.88
N GLU A 122 -18.58 -2.71 -2.85
CA GLU A 122 -17.67 -2.04 -3.78
C GLU A 122 -16.22 -2.35 -3.45
N ALA A 123 -15.86 -2.41 -2.16
CA ALA A 123 -14.52 -2.80 -1.72
C ALA A 123 -14.16 -4.21 -2.23
N ILE A 124 -15.05 -5.19 -2.10
CA ILE A 124 -14.85 -6.55 -2.62
C ILE A 124 -14.63 -6.53 -4.13
N ALA A 125 -15.48 -5.82 -4.89
CA ALA A 125 -15.33 -5.73 -6.34
C ALA A 125 -13.97 -5.16 -6.77
N PHE A 126 -13.43 -4.19 -6.02
CA PHE A 126 -12.10 -3.64 -6.27
C PHE A 126 -10.96 -4.59 -5.85
N PHE A 127 -11.09 -5.33 -4.75
CA PHE A 127 -10.12 -6.38 -4.41
C PHE A 127 -10.10 -7.49 -5.47
N GLU A 128 -11.27 -7.91 -5.99
CA GLU A 128 -11.32 -8.87 -7.08
C GLU A 128 -10.65 -8.35 -8.36
N ASN A 129 -10.82 -7.06 -8.69
CA ASN A 129 -10.11 -6.42 -9.79
C ASN A 129 -8.59 -6.42 -9.57
N ALA A 130 -8.12 -6.19 -8.34
CA ALA A 130 -6.71 -6.28 -7.99
C ALA A 130 -6.18 -7.71 -8.20
N GLY A 131 -6.94 -8.72 -7.77
CA GLY A 131 -6.58 -10.14 -7.97
C GLY A 131 -6.53 -10.54 -9.44
N ARG A 132 -7.44 -10.03 -10.29
CA ARG A 132 -7.38 -10.22 -11.75
C ARG A 132 -6.13 -9.58 -12.37
N ALA A 133 -5.77 -8.38 -11.92
CA ALA A 133 -4.62 -7.64 -12.45
C ALA A 133 -3.28 -8.21 -11.96
N TRP A 134 -3.23 -8.74 -10.74
CA TRP A 134 -2.04 -9.39 -10.18
C TRP A 134 -2.39 -10.61 -9.31
N PRO A 135 -2.55 -11.79 -9.93
CA PRO A 135 -2.94 -13.01 -9.21
C PRO A 135 -1.93 -13.48 -8.13
N GLY A 136 -0.64 -13.22 -8.35
CA GLY A 136 0.45 -13.58 -7.43
C GLY A 136 0.64 -12.64 -6.23
N ARG A 137 -0.40 -11.91 -5.80
CA ARG A 137 -0.34 -11.01 -4.65
C ARG A 137 -1.47 -11.25 -3.64
N GLY A 138 -1.18 -11.92 -2.52
CA GLY A 138 -2.15 -12.33 -1.49
C GLY A 138 -3.05 -11.23 -0.93
N SER A 139 -2.55 -9.99 -0.89
CA SER A 139 -3.27 -8.78 -0.43
C SER A 139 -4.73 -8.60 -0.90
N ASN A 140 -5.10 -9.10 -2.08
CA ASN A 140 -6.49 -9.02 -2.53
C ASN A 140 -7.39 -9.97 -1.74
N GLN A 141 -6.92 -11.19 -1.48
CA GLN A 141 -7.63 -12.20 -0.71
C GLN A 141 -7.71 -11.80 0.77
N SER A 142 -6.60 -11.30 1.36
CA SER A 142 -6.64 -10.81 2.73
C SER A 142 -7.51 -9.56 2.89
N GLY A 143 -7.57 -8.69 1.88
CA GLY A 143 -8.53 -7.59 1.84
C GLY A 143 -9.99 -8.04 1.85
N ILE A 144 -10.35 -9.05 1.04
CA ILE A 144 -11.70 -9.64 1.06
C ILE A 144 -12.01 -10.29 2.41
N ALA A 145 -11.06 -11.03 2.98
CA ALA A 145 -11.19 -11.60 4.31
C ALA A 145 -11.46 -10.51 5.36
N GLU A 146 -10.69 -9.41 5.34
CA GLU A 146 -10.88 -8.28 6.26
C GLU A 146 -12.27 -7.64 6.12
N VAL A 147 -12.79 -7.50 4.90
CA VAL A 147 -14.15 -7.00 4.66
C VAL A 147 -15.20 -7.88 5.36
N TRP A 148 -15.08 -9.20 5.27
CA TRP A 148 -15.99 -10.13 5.94
C TRP A 148 -15.84 -10.08 7.47
N LEU A 149 -14.60 -10.04 7.96
CA LEU A 149 -14.29 -9.95 9.39
C LEU A 149 -14.82 -8.68 10.04
N ARG A 150 -14.69 -7.52 9.37
CA ARG A 150 -15.25 -6.23 9.84
C ARG A 150 -16.77 -6.21 9.89
N GLN A 151 -17.43 -7.04 9.09
CA GLN A 151 -18.88 -7.21 9.12
C GLN A 151 -19.35 -8.28 10.12
N GLY A 152 -18.45 -9.15 10.59
CA GLY A 152 -18.79 -10.25 11.51
C GLY A 152 -19.68 -11.33 10.88
N ARG A 153 -19.57 -11.55 9.56
CA ARG A 153 -20.37 -12.51 8.77
C ARG A 153 -19.48 -13.29 7.82
N GLU A 154 -19.98 -14.42 7.31
CA GLU A 154 -19.24 -15.31 6.39
C GLU A 154 -17.84 -15.67 6.94
N LEU A 155 -17.76 -16.00 8.23
CA LEU A 155 -16.48 -16.24 8.91
C LEU A 155 -15.69 -17.45 8.34
N PRO A 156 -16.35 -18.55 7.93
CA PRO A 156 -15.67 -19.62 7.20
C PRO A 156 -15.06 -19.14 5.88
N GLU A 157 -15.78 -18.32 5.12
CA GLU A 157 -15.33 -17.74 3.85
C GLU A 157 -14.19 -16.75 4.08
N ALA A 158 -14.26 -15.94 5.14
CA ALA A 158 -13.20 -15.03 5.53
C ALA A 158 -11.89 -15.79 5.84
N LEU A 159 -12.00 -16.92 6.56
CA LEU A 159 -10.86 -17.79 6.85
C LEU A 159 -10.29 -18.43 5.57
N GLU A 160 -11.14 -18.86 4.64
CA GLU A 160 -10.69 -19.41 3.37
C GLU A 160 -9.92 -18.37 2.54
N HIS A 161 -10.45 -17.15 2.40
CA HIS A 161 -9.76 -16.05 1.74
C HIS A 161 -8.42 -15.72 2.44
N ALA A 162 -8.38 -15.69 3.77
CA ALA A 162 -7.14 -15.43 4.50
C ALA A 162 -6.09 -16.54 4.28
N ARG A 163 -6.51 -17.81 4.23
CA ARG A 163 -5.64 -18.95 3.90
C ARG A 163 -5.07 -18.84 2.48
N GLN A 164 -5.91 -18.48 1.52
CA GLN A 164 -5.49 -18.26 0.14
C GLN A 164 -4.46 -17.14 0.04
N ALA A 165 -4.62 -16.05 0.79
CA ALA A 165 -3.64 -14.95 0.84
C ALA A 165 -2.26 -15.46 1.28
N VAL A 166 -2.20 -16.15 2.42
CA VAL A 166 -0.97 -16.73 2.98
C VAL A 166 -0.34 -17.74 2.02
N ASP A 167 -1.13 -18.60 1.37
CA ASP A 167 -0.64 -19.58 0.40
C ASP A 167 -0.03 -18.95 -0.84
N ILE A 168 -0.65 -17.87 -1.36
CA ILE A 168 -0.12 -17.11 -2.49
C ILE A 168 1.22 -16.50 -2.11
N ASP A 169 1.32 -15.87 -0.93
CA ASP A 169 2.50 -15.13 -0.52
C ASP A 169 3.66 -16.03 -0.06
N ARG A 170 3.38 -17.21 0.50
CA ARG A 170 4.41 -18.25 0.75
C ARG A 170 5.03 -18.79 -0.54
N ARG A 171 4.28 -18.80 -1.64
CA ARG A 171 4.76 -19.27 -2.95
C ARG A 171 5.32 -18.15 -3.82
N ALA A 172 5.18 -16.89 -3.40
CA ALA A 172 5.60 -15.75 -4.18
C ALA A 172 7.14 -15.72 -4.33
N THR A 173 7.60 -15.45 -5.55
CA THR A 173 9.03 -15.33 -5.89
C THR A 173 9.25 -14.09 -6.76
N GLY A 174 10.51 -13.76 -7.04
CA GLY A 174 10.85 -12.63 -7.94
C GLY A 174 10.71 -11.24 -7.32
N MET A 175 10.63 -11.17 -5.98
CA MET A 175 10.69 -9.92 -5.22
C MET A 175 11.80 -10.00 -4.17
N LYS A 176 12.20 -8.85 -3.63
CA LYS A 176 13.12 -8.80 -2.49
C LYS A 176 12.52 -9.54 -1.30
N LYS A 177 13.33 -10.33 -0.60
CA LYS A 177 12.90 -11.15 0.52
C LYS A 177 12.16 -10.31 1.56
N GLU A 178 12.67 -9.14 1.88
CA GLU A 178 12.08 -8.24 2.87
C GLU A 178 10.66 -7.79 2.50
N ALA A 179 10.38 -7.63 1.20
CA ALA A 179 9.04 -7.29 0.72
C ALA A 179 8.10 -8.49 0.75
N LEU A 180 8.60 -9.71 0.51
CA LEU A 180 7.82 -10.94 0.62
C LEU A 180 7.50 -11.25 2.09
N ASP A 181 8.50 -11.15 2.98
CA ASP A 181 8.33 -11.34 4.42
C ASP A 181 7.29 -10.33 4.98
N SER A 182 7.38 -9.04 4.60
CA SER A 182 6.40 -8.04 5.04
C SER A 182 4.97 -8.40 4.64
N ARG A 183 4.76 -8.80 3.38
CA ARG A 183 3.42 -9.16 2.89
C ARG A 183 2.88 -10.41 3.58
N LEU A 184 3.73 -11.44 3.73
CA LEU A 184 3.36 -12.66 4.43
C LEU A 184 2.97 -12.37 5.89
N GLY A 185 3.70 -11.49 6.58
CA GLY A 185 3.36 -11.06 7.93
C GLY A 185 2.01 -10.34 8.03
N GLU A 186 1.70 -9.46 7.07
CA GLU A 186 0.38 -8.80 6.97
C GLU A 186 -0.76 -9.82 6.73
N ASP A 187 -0.55 -10.81 5.86
CA ASP A 187 -1.56 -11.84 5.57
C ASP A 187 -1.76 -12.79 6.76
N LEU A 188 -0.69 -13.12 7.50
CA LEU A 188 -0.75 -13.99 8.69
C LEU A 188 -1.56 -13.39 9.83
N VAL A 189 -1.49 -12.07 10.08
CA VAL A 189 -2.30 -11.44 11.13
C VAL A 189 -3.78 -11.37 10.78
N ILE A 190 -4.12 -11.23 9.49
CA ILE A 190 -5.51 -11.35 9.02
C ILE A 190 -6.00 -12.79 9.20
N MET A 191 -5.17 -13.78 8.85
CA MET A 191 -5.50 -15.19 9.10
C MET A 191 -5.68 -15.49 10.58
N ALA A 192 -4.85 -14.93 11.46
CA ALA A 192 -5.01 -15.06 12.90
C ALA A 192 -6.35 -14.48 13.37
N TRP A 193 -6.76 -13.30 12.87
CA TRP A 193 -8.09 -12.77 13.17
C TRP A 193 -9.21 -13.67 12.62
N ALA A 194 -9.06 -14.20 11.41
CA ALA A 194 -10.05 -15.10 10.84
C ALA A 194 -10.22 -16.40 11.63
N VAL A 195 -9.11 -17.03 12.06
CA VAL A 195 -9.12 -18.21 12.93
C VAL A 195 -9.82 -17.88 14.26
N ALA A 196 -9.44 -16.77 14.90
CA ALA A 196 -10.05 -16.33 16.14
C ALA A 196 -11.56 -16.15 16.03
N ALA A 197 -12.02 -15.50 14.96
CA ALA A 197 -13.44 -15.24 14.73
C ALA A 197 -14.22 -16.51 14.36
N ASN A 198 -13.63 -17.40 13.56
CA ASN A 198 -14.31 -18.59 13.04
C ASN A 198 -14.35 -19.76 14.04
N SER A 199 -13.22 -20.11 14.65
CA SER A 199 -13.09 -21.31 15.51
C SER A 199 -12.76 -21.00 16.96
N GLY A 200 -12.22 -19.81 17.25
CA GLY A 200 -11.70 -19.48 18.57
C GLY A 200 -10.45 -20.27 18.96
N ASP A 201 -9.73 -20.87 18.00
CA ASP A 201 -8.51 -21.65 18.27
C ASP A 201 -7.36 -20.73 18.70
N VAL A 202 -7.23 -20.58 20.02
CA VAL A 202 -6.18 -19.76 20.62
C VAL A 202 -4.78 -20.24 20.22
N ARG A 203 -4.55 -21.55 20.10
CA ARG A 203 -3.19 -22.07 19.83
C ARG A 203 -2.74 -21.71 18.42
N GLU A 204 -3.64 -21.87 17.45
CA GLU A 204 -3.37 -21.49 16.07
C GLU A 204 -3.16 -19.97 15.94
N VAL A 205 -3.98 -19.16 16.62
CA VAL A 205 -3.81 -17.70 16.67
C VAL A 205 -2.43 -17.30 17.20
N GLU A 206 -1.99 -17.85 18.33
CA GLU A 206 -0.67 -17.54 18.89
C GLU A 206 0.46 -17.97 17.95
N SER A 207 0.32 -19.13 17.29
CA SER A 207 1.31 -19.61 16.33
C SER A 207 1.43 -18.67 15.13
N LEU A 208 0.29 -18.27 14.54
CA LEU A 208 0.25 -17.35 13.39
C LEU A 208 0.85 -15.98 13.75
N LEU A 209 0.48 -15.42 14.91
CA LEU A 209 1.04 -14.14 15.36
C LEU A 209 2.55 -14.25 15.64
N SER A 210 3.01 -15.34 16.24
CA SER A 210 4.44 -15.58 16.49
C SER A 210 5.25 -15.69 15.20
N GLU A 211 4.66 -16.20 14.11
CA GLU A 211 5.27 -16.22 12.77
C GLU A 211 5.23 -14.83 12.12
N ALA A 212 4.12 -14.11 12.25
CA ALA A 212 3.90 -12.82 11.57
C ALA A 212 4.85 -11.70 12.03
N PHE A 213 5.00 -11.51 13.34
CA PHE A 213 5.72 -10.34 13.88
C PHE A 213 7.19 -10.25 13.43
N PRO A 214 7.99 -11.34 13.42
CA PRO A 214 9.36 -11.31 12.91
C PRO A 214 9.48 -11.00 11.42
N LEU A 215 8.48 -11.39 10.60
CA LEU A 215 8.50 -11.22 9.15
C LEU A 215 8.28 -9.78 8.69
N CYS A 216 7.65 -8.97 9.54
CA CYS A 216 7.35 -7.57 9.24
C CYS A 216 8.58 -6.65 9.36
N GLY A 217 9.78 -7.20 9.10
CA GLY A 217 11.12 -6.64 9.26
C GLY A 217 11.44 -5.38 8.46
N THR A 218 10.44 -4.70 7.90
CA THR A 218 10.56 -3.34 7.34
C THR A 218 9.62 -2.38 8.08
N LYS A 219 10.09 -1.87 9.23
CA LYS A 219 9.34 -1.09 10.23
C LYS A 219 8.84 0.27 9.71
N THR A 220 7.89 0.28 8.78
CA THR A 220 7.09 1.50 8.56
C THR A 220 6.07 1.61 9.68
N ARG A 221 5.83 2.82 10.17
CA ARG A 221 4.81 3.08 11.20
C ARG A 221 3.42 2.57 10.79
N PRO A 222 2.92 2.83 9.55
CA PRO A 222 1.61 2.32 9.15
C PRO A 222 1.50 0.78 9.18
N VAL A 223 2.51 0.05 8.66
CA VAL A 223 2.50 -1.42 8.70
C VAL A 223 2.53 -1.95 10.14
N LEU A 224 3.36 -1.34 11.00
CA LEU A 224 3.39 -1.74 12.41
C LEU A 224 2.05 -1.53 13.10
N ALA A 225 1.39 -0.38 12.86
CA ALA A 225 0.08 -0.10 13.40
C ALA A 225 -1.00 -1.06 12.89
N GLN A 226 -0.96 -1.43 11.61
CA GLN A 226 -1.84 -2.42 10.98
C GLN A 226 -1.78 -3.77 11.68
N ILE A 227 -0.57 -4.31 11.84
CA ILE A 227 -0.34 -5.65 12.42
C ILE A 227 -0.83 -5.69 13.86
N HIS A 228 -0.52 -4.65 14.65
CA HIS A 228 -1.03 -4.56 16.02
C HIS A 228 -2.56 -4.39 16.06
N TYR A 229 -3.16 -3.64 15.13
CA TYR A 229 -4.62 -3.54 15.03
C TYR A 229 -5.26 -4.91 14.76
N HIS A 230 -4.79 -5.65 13.75
CA HIS A 230 -5.36 -6.96 13.41
C HIS A 230 -5.11 -8.00 14.49
N ALA A 231 -3.94 -8.02 15.14
CA ALA A 231 -3.69 -8.85 16.31
C ALA A 231 -4.65 -8.50 17.47
N GLY A 232 -4.90 -7.22 17.71
CA GLY A 232 -5.89 -6.76 18.68
C GLY A 232 -7.31 -7.26 18.35
N LYS A 233 -7.71 -7.21 17.07
CA LYS A 233 -9.00 -7.76 16.61
C LYS A 233 -9.09 -9.28 16.78
N ALA A 234 -7.99 -10.02 16.57
CA ALA A 234 -7.94 -11.45 16.86
C ALA A 234 -8.18 -11.72 18.35
N TYR A 235 -7.48 -11.03 19.24
CA TYR A 235 -7.67 -11.19 20.68
C TYR A 235 -9.03 -10.71 21.19
N GLU A 236 -9.61 -9.70 20.54
CA GLU A 236 -10.97 -9.24 20.82
C GLU A 236 -11.99 -10.34 20.51
N ALA A 237 -11.86 -11.01 19.35
CA ALA A 237 -12.70 -12.14 18.97
C ALA A 237 -12.54 -13.32 19.95
N LEU A 238 -11.33 -13.55 20.47
CA LEU A 238 -11.06 -14.53 21.54
C LEU A 238 -11.52 -14.09 22.95
N ARG A 239 -11.99 -12.85 23.11
CA ARG A 239 -12.35 -12.25 24.41
C ARG A 239 -11.19 -12.18 25.41
N ILE A 240 -9.95 -12.05 24.92
CA ILE A 240 -8.74 -11.90 25.75
C ILE A 240 -8.45 -10.41 25.94
N THR A 241 -9.14 -9.81 26.92
CA THR A 241 -9.16 -8.35 27.14
C THR A 241 -7.78 -7.73 27.33
N GLN A 242 -6.88 -8.38 28.09
CA GLN A 242 -5.55 -7.84 28.36
C GLN A 242 -4.73 -7.69 27.08
N LYS A 243 -4.69 -8.74 26.25
CA LYS A 243 -3.96 -8.73 24.98
C LYS A 243 -4.61 -7.80 23.96
N THR A 244 -5.95 -7.75 23.91
CA THR A 244 -6.70 -6.80 23.07
C THR A 244 -6.24 -5.36 23.35
N ARG A 245 -6.26 -4.94 24.62
CA ARG A 245 -5.85 -3.59 25.03
C ARG A 245 -4.39 -3.30 24.71
N GLU A 246 -3.51 -4.27 24.94
CA GLU A 246 -2.08 -4.11 24.67
C GLU A 246 -1.81 -3.89 23.19
N HIS A 247 -2.37 -4.74 22.32
CA HIS A 247 -2.19 -4.61 20.88
C HIS A 247 -2.83 -3.33 20.32
N PHE A 248 -4.01 -2.93 20.81
CA PHE A 248 -4.62 -1.65 20.42
C PHE A 248 -3.80 -0.43 20.87
N ARG A 249 -3.22 -0.47 22.07
CA ARG A 249 -2.29 0.56 22.55
C ARG A 249 -1.07 0.65 21.64
N GLN A 250 -0.45 -0.49 21.33
CA GLN A 250 0.70 -0.57 20.43
C GLN A 250 0.38 -0.07 19.02
N ALA A 251 -0.83 -0.34 18.49
CA ALA A 251 -1.27 0.18 17.20
C ALA A 251 -1.34 1.71 17.20
N ILE A 252 -1.90 2.31 18.25
CA ILE A 252 -1.98 3.77 18.41
C ILE A 252 -0.58 4.38 18.56
N GLU A 253 0.30 3.77 19.35
CA GLU A 253 1.67 4.26 19.56
C GLU A 253 2.54 4.16 18.31
N ALA A 254 2.35 3.08 17.53
CA ALA A 254 3.06 2.85 16.29
C ALA A 254 2.76 3.92 15.25
N ASP A 255 1.49 4.32 15.10
CA ASP A 255 1.08 5.36 14.17
C ASP A 255 -0.11 6.20 14.68
N PRO A 256 0.13 7.20 15.53
CA PRO A 256 -0.94 7.96 16.19
C PRO A 256 -1.85 8.73 15.23
N LYS A 257 -1.37 9.07 14.04
CA LYS A 257 -2.12 9.84 13.02
C LYS A 257 -2.78 8.94 11.97
N GLY A 258 -2.39 7.67 11.89
CA GLY A 258 -2.85 6.74 10.86
C GLY A 258 -4.30 6.31 10.98
N ASN A 259 -4.73 5.60 9.94
CA ASN A 259 -6.05 4.98 9.86
C ASN A 259 -6.27 3.93 10.96
N PHE A 260 -5.29 3.06 11.24
CA PHE A 260 -5.46 2.01 12.25
C PHE A 260 -5.63 2.58 13.66
N ALA A 261 -4.90 3.64 14.02
CA ALA A 261 -5.13 4.34 15.28
C ALA A 261 -6.53 4.98 15.36
N ARG A 262 -7.05 5.52 14.25
CA ARG A 262 -8.44 6.01 14.18
C ARG A 262 -9.45 4.88 14.35
N LEU A 263 -9.24 3.73 13.71
CA LEU A 263 -10.10 2.56 13.84
C LEU A 263 -10.16 2.06 15.28
N VAL A 264 -9.01 1.96 15.97
CA VAL A 264 -8.96 1.60 17.39
C VAL A 264 -9.75 2.61 18.24
N ARG A 265 -9.51 3.92 18.05
CA ARG A 265 -10.20 4.97 18.82
C ARG A 265 -11.71 5.00 18.59
N GLY A 266 -12.18 4.59 17.40
CA GLY A 266 -13.62 4.50 17.10
C GLY A 266 -14.29 3.24 17.65
N ALA A 267 -13.52 2.26 18.13
CA ALA A 267 -14.02 1.00 18.69
C ALA A 267 -14.04 0.98 20.24
N LEU A 268 -13.37 1.94 20.89
CA LEU A 268 -13.37 2.13 22.34
C LEU A 268 -14.52 3.04 22.78
#